data_AF-A0A662V7X0-F1
#
_entry.id   AF-A0A662V7X0-F1
#
_cell.length_a   1.000
_cell.length_b   1.000
_cell.length_c   1.000
_cell.angle_alpha   90.00
_cell.angle_beta   90.00
_cell.angle_gamma   90.00
#
_symmetry.space_group_name_H-M   'P 1'
#
loop_
_entity.id
_entity.type
_entity.pdbx_description
1 polymer ?
#
loop_
_entity_poly.entity_id
_entity_poly.type
_entity_poly.pdbx_seq_one_letter_code
_entity_poly.pdbx_strand_id
1 'polypeptide(L)'
;MENKKRIVAIVSGGIDSTSYLAQWLEKGYDAHTLVFNYGQKGFKEIEVAKKLTEEINKLPLPGKVAEFRVVDVSFMKDLWRGSQLTDEQVAVEKEYRPTVVVPIRNAVMLTIAAAYAFSIGAKIVIYGAHYNDLAPRTDTWEPLYPDCSPEFIQALETALNLGHFRSERGLQIWSPSREGIRKAENLRRGYRILGDLIYQTWSCYLSREYHCGKCESCVNRHRAFLEADIPDGTIYETYPSLGPEDKSVPFRNGYVSEKWYKQKFLE
;
A
#
# COMPACT_ATOMS: atom_id res chain seq x y z
N MET A 1 -27.37 -7.09 17.51
CA MET A 1 -26.25 -6.31 16.93
C MET A 1 -26.24 -6.61 15.45
N GLU A 2 -26.53 -5.61 14.63
CA GLU A 2 -26.53 -5.75 13.18
C GLU A 2 -25.19 -6.34 12.74
N ASN A 3 -25.21 -7.40 11.94
CA ASN A 3 -24.02 -8.17 11.59
C ASN A 3 -23.17 -7.34 10.60
N LYS A 4 -22.44 -6.36 11.13
CA LYS A 4 -21.63 -5.45 10.33
C LYS A 4 -20.64 -6.23 9.48
N LYS A 5 -20.55 -5.85 8.21
CA LYS A 5 -19.66 -6.49 7.25
C LYS A 5 -18.22 -6.21 7.66
N ARG A 6 -17.44 -7.27 7.87
CA ARG A 6 -16.04 -7.19 8.32
C ARG A 6 -15.09 -7.61 7.20
N ILE A 7 -13.98 -6.90 7.11
CA ILE A 7 -12.85 -7.25 6.23
C ILE A 7 -11.55 -7.34 7.03
N VAL A 8 -10.59 -8.09 6.51
CA VAL A 8 -9.19 -8.03 6.93
C VAL A 8 -8.40 -7.26 5.86
N ALA A 9 -7.68 -6.21 6.25
CA ALA A 9 -7.00 -5.32 5.31
C ALA A 9 -5.48 -5.29 5.54
N ILE A 10 -4.68 -5.63 4.53
CA ILE A 10 -3.20 -5.66 4.61
C ILE A 10 -2.61 -4.28 4.30
N VAL A 11 -2.46 -3.44 5.31
CA VAL A 11 -2.07 -2.04 5.14
C VAL A 11 -0.59 -1.80 5.43
N SER A 12 -0.02 -0.77 4.80
CA SER A 12 1.39 -0.38 4.97
C SER A 12 1.58 1.09 5.39
N GLY A 13 0.50 1.89 5.39
CA GLY A 13 0.58 3.34 5.59
C GLY A 13 1.01 4.13 4.35
N GLY A 14 1.22 3.46 3.21
CA GLY A 14 1.47 4.09 1.92
C GLY A 14 0.21 4.57 1.21
N ILE A 15 0.40 5.34 0.13
CA ILE A 15 -0.72 5.90 -0.66
C ILE A 15 -1.71 4.84 -1.12
N ASP A 16 -1.19 3.68 -1.55
CA ASP A 16 -2.01 2.65 -2.16
C ASP A 16 -2.92 1.96 -1.16
N SER A 17 -2.32 1.53 -0.04
CA SER A 17 -3.03 0.77 0.98
C SER A 17 -4.03 1.63 1.75
N THR A 18 -3.66 2.88 1.99
CA THR A 18 -4.56 3.87 2.59
C THR A 18 -5.73 4.20 1.66
N SER A 19 -5.49 4.29 0.35
CA SER A 19 -6.53 4.60 -0.64
C SER A 19 -7.58 3.49 -0.76
N TYR A 20 -7.17 2.22 -0.85
CA TYR A 20 -8.17 1.15 -0.90
C TYR A 20 -8.87 0.99 0.46
N LEU A 21 -8.19 1.19 1.59
CA LEU A 21 -8.80 1.09 2.91
C LEU A 21 -9.96 2.07 3.02
N ALA A 22 -9.73 3.34 2.65
CA ALA A 22 -10.74 4.39 2.66
C ALA A 22 -11.97 4.02 1.80
N GLN A 23 -11.76 3.45 0.61
CA GLN A 23 -12.85 2.98 -0.26
C GLN A 23 -13.70 1.89 0.39
N TRP A 24 -13.09 0.95 1.11
CA TRP A 24 -13.84 -0.12 1.78
C TRP A 24 -14.60 0.38 3.02
N LEU A 25 -14.01 1.32 3.77
CA LEU A 25 -14.70 1.99 4.87
C LEU A 25 -15.89 2.82 4.37
N GLU A 26 -15.75 3.53 3.25
CA GLU A 26 -16.85 4.26 2.61
C GLU A 26 -18.00 3.32 2.21
N LYS A 27 -17.69 2.10 1.75
CA LYS A 27 -18.67 1.04 1.46
C LYS A 27 -19.35 0.45 2.71
N GLY A 28 -19.00 0.90 3.91
CA GLY A 28 -19.62 0.45 5.17
C GLY A 28 -19.05 -0.83 5.76
N TYR A 29 -17.83 -1.22 5.38
CA TYR A 29 -17.14 -2.35 6.01
C TYR A 29 -16.31 -1.89 7.20
N ASP A 30 -16.40 -2.63 8.30
CA ASP A 30 -15.47 -2.46 9.42
C ASP A 30 -14.18 -3.25 9.13
N ALA A 31 -13.04 -2.58 9.20
CA ALA A 31 -11.75 -3.13 8.82
C ALA A 31 -10.92 -3.57 10.03
N HIS A 32 -10.45 -4.81 9.99
CA HIS A 32 -9.37 -5.29 10.84
C HIS A 32 -8.06 -5.19 10.05
N THR A 33 -7.26 -4.18 10.37
CA THR A 33 -6.04 -3.86 9.63
C THR A 33 -4.85 -4.63 10.15
N LEU A 34 -4.10 -5.25 9.24
CA LEU A 34 -2.84 -5.94 9.50
C LEU A 34 -1.70 -5.17 8.82
N VAL A 35 -0.71 -4.77 9.61
CA VAL A 35 0.56 -4.22 9.13
C VAL A 35 1.64 -5.27 9.34
N PHE A 36 2.35 -5.66 8.28
CA PHE A 36 3.42 -6.66 8.41
C PHE A 36 4.76 -6.01 8.70
N ASN A 37 5.36 -6.37 9.83
CA ASN A 37 6.78 -6.15 10.08
C ASN A 37 7.54 -7.39 9.61
N TYR A 38 8.13 -7.33 8.42
CA TYR A 38 9.04 -8.37 7.92
C TYR A 38 10.51 -7.98 8.11
N GLY A 39 10.76 -7.06 9.05
CA GLY A 39 12.07 -6.50 9.36
C GLY A 39 12.58 -5.53 8.28
N GLN A 40 11.71 -4.91 7.50
CA GLN A 40 12.09 -3.81 6.64
C GLN A 40 12.85 -2.72 7.42
N LYS A 41 13.78 -2.02 6.76
CA LYS A 41 14.65 -1.01 7.39
C LYS A 41 13.89 0.22 7.97
N GLY A 42 12.63 0.43 7.60
CA GLY A 42 11.85 1.60 7.99
C GLY A 42 10.77 1.31 9.03
N PHE A 43 10.97 1.73 10.28
CA PHE A 43 9.94 1.66 11.33
C PHE A 43 8.85 2.74 11.17
N LYS A 44 9.18 3.86 10.50
CA LYS A 44 8.29 5.00 10.30
C LYS A 44 7.01 4.66 9.55
N GLU A 45 7.03 3.67 8.65
CA GLU A 45 5.83 3.20 7.94
C GLU A 45 4.78 2.66 8.91
N ILE A 46 5.19 1.90 9.94
CA ILE A 46 4.28 1.32 10.92
C ILE A 46 3.67 2.41 11.81
N GLU A 47 4.49 3.36 12.26
CA GLU A 47 4.02 4.51 13.04
C GLU A 47 3.02 5.35 12.26
N VAL A 48 3.33 5.64 10.99
CA VAL A 48 2.45 6.40 10.10
C VAL A 48 1.17 5.62 9.82
N ALA A 49 1.25 4.32 9.56
CA ALA A 49 0.07 3.48 9.36
C ALA A 49 -0.87 3.51 10.58
N LYS A 50 -0.32 3.44 11.80
CA LYS A 50 -1.12 3.53 13.03
C LYS A 50 -1.79 4.91 13.16
N LYS A 51 -1.03 5.99 12.98
CA LYS A 51 -1.58 7.35 13.06
C LYS A 51 -2.66 7.58 12.00
N LEU A 52 -2.45 7.11 10.78
CA LEU A 52 -3.42 7.27 9.69
C LEU A 52 -4.72 6.54 9.98
N THR A 53 -4.69 5.32 10.50
CA THR A 53 -5.94 4.61 10.82
C THR A 53 -6.73 5.31 11.93
N GLU A 54 -6.04 5.92 12.91
CA GLU A 54 -6.65 6.77 13.93
C GLU A 54 -7.28 8.03 13.32
N GLU A 55 -6.59 8.73 12.40
CA GLU A 55 -7.15 9.92 11.72
C GLU A 55 -8.31 9.57 10.78
N ILE A 56 -8.21 8.45 10.04
CA ILE A 56 -9.29 7.98 9.15
C ILE A 56 -10.56 7.67 9.95
N ASN A 57 -10.43 7.12 11.15
CA ASN A 57 -11.57 6.84 12.04
C ASN A 57 -12.31 8.09 12.53
N LYS A 58 -11.71 9.28 12.40
CA LYS A 58 -12.36 10.56 12.71
C LYS A 58 -13.19 11.08 11.54
N LEU A 59 -12.97 10.56 10.33
CA LEU A 59 -13.78 10.90 9.17
C LEU A 59 -15.19 10.31 9.32
N PRO A 60 -16.24 10.97 8.79
CA PRO A 60 -17.62 10.49 8.88
C PRO A 60 -17.91 9.37 7.86
N LEU A 61 -17.11 8.30 7.87
CA LEU A 61 -17.29 7.13 7.00
C LEU A 61 -18.27 6.13 7.63
N PRO A 62 -19.08 5.40 6.83
CA PRO A 62 -20.02 4.40 7.36
C PRO A 62 -19.34 3.22 8.07
N GLY A 63 -18.17 2.79 7.57
CA GLY A 63 -17.31 1.79 8.18
C GLY A 63 -16.18 2.40 8.99
N LYS A 64 -15.58 1.63 9.91
CA LYS A 64 -14.44 2.06 10.73
C LYS A 64 -13.29 1.05 10.71
N VAL A 65 -12.08 1.51 11.00
CA VAL A 65 -10.99 0.61 11.41
C VAL A 65 -11.31 0.13 12.83
N ALA A 66 -11.82 -1.10 12.93
CA ALA A 66 -12.18 -1.75 14.19
C ALA A 66 -10.96 -2.26 14.95
N GLU A 67 -9.89 -2.60 14.22
CA GLU A 67 -8.65 -3.09 14.80
C GLU A 67 -7.44 -2.66 13.97
N PHE A 68 -6.34 -2.34 14.65
CA PHE A 68 -5.02 -2.17 14.07
C PHE A 68 -4.05 -3.14 14.74
N ARG A 69 -3.44 -4.01 13.95
CA ARG A 69 -2.49 -5.02 14.44
C ARG A 69 -1.23 -5.03 13.61
N VAL A 70 -0.08 -4.99 14.29
CA VAL A 70 1.21 -5.28 13.67
C VAL A 70 1.47 -6.78 13.78
N VAL A 71 1.68 -7.43 12.64
CA VAL A 71 2.05 -8.85 12.57
C VAL A 71 3.56 -8.92 12.33
N ASP A 72 4.28 -9.41 13.33
CA ASP A 72 5.71 -9.61 13.21
C ASP A 72 6.02 -10.93 12.49
N VAL A 73 6.63 -10.80 11.32
CA VAL A 73 7.16 -11.89 10.49
C VAL A 73 8.64 -11.64 10.19
N SER A 74 9.36 -10.91 11.04
CA SER A 74 10.78 -10.57 10.83
C SER A 74 11.68 -11.80 10.74
N PHE A 75 11.26 -12.92 11.33
CA PHE A 75 11.92 -14.22 11.21
C PHE A 75 12.02 -14.71 9.75
N MET A 76 11.16 -14.22 8.86
CA MET A 76 11.20 -14.56 7.43
C MET A 76 12.47 -14.06 6.74
N LYS A 77 13.18 -13.07 7.30
CA LYS A 77 14.50 -12.64 6.82
C LYS A 77 15.49 -13.79 6.69
N ASP A 78 15.46 -14.72 7.63
CA ASP A 78 16.37 -15.87 7.67
C ASP A 78 16.06 -16.89 6.57
N LEU A 79 14.83 -16.87 6.06
CA LEU A 79 14.33 -17.77 5.00
C LEU A 79 14.44 -17.12 3.62
N TRP A 80 14.19 -15.82 3.52
CA TRP A 80 14.32 -15.01 2.31
C TRP A 80 15.77 -14.54 2.10
N ARG A 81 16.71 -15.49 2.06
CA ARG A 81 18.14 -15.20 1.90
C ARG A 81 18.43 -14.63 0.50
N GLY A 82 19.34 -13.66 0.43
CA GLY A 82 19.81 -13.09 -0.84
C GLY A 82 18.87 -12.06 -1.49
N SER A 83 17.90 -11.50 -0.75
CA SER A 83 17.04 -10.41 -1.23
C SER A 83 17.46 -9.05 -0.64
N GLN A 84 17.42 -7.96 -1.44
CA GLN A 84 17.77 -6.60 -1.00
C GLN A 84 16.94 -6.07 0.19
N LEU A 85 15.74 -6.62 0.42
CA LEU A 85 14.85 -6.19 1.51
C LEU A 85 15.23 -6.83 2.86
N THR A 86 16.00 -7.91 2.85
CA THR A 86 16.30 -8.74 4.03
C THR A 86 17.78 -8.85 4.34
N ASP A 87 18.65 -8.63 3.36
CA ASP A 87 20.10 -8.75 3.48
C ASP A 87 20.77 -7.35 3.51
N GLU A 88 21.47 -7.04 4.59
CA GLU A 88 22.17 -5.76 4.76
C GLU A 88 23.41 -5.63 3.87
N GLN A 89 23.92 -6.74 3.33
CA GLN A 89 25.14 -6.78 2.51
C GLN A 89 24.88 -6.48 1.03
N VAL A 90 23.61 -6.42 0.60
CA VAL A 90 23.26 -6.11 -0.80
C VAL A 90 23.07 -4.60 -0.95
N ALA A 91 23.87 -3.97 -1.81
CA ALA A 91 23.76 -2.55 -2.12
C ALA A 91 22.39 -2.22 -2.74
N VAL A 92 21.83 -1.05 -2.39
CA VAL A 92 20.58 -0.54 -2.99
C VAL A 92 20.89 -0.09 -4.42
N GLU A 93 20.58 -0.94 -5.41
CA GLU A 93 20.78 -0.63 -6.82
C GLU A 93 19.64 0.28 -7.35
N LYS A 94 19.95 1.15 -8.33
CA LYS A 94 19.02 2.14 -8.90
C LYS A 94 18.05 1.56 -9.95
N GLU A 95 18.28 0.33 -10.41
CA GLU A 95 17.49 -0.34 -11.45
C GLU A 95 16.92 -1.66 -10.92
N TYR A 96 15.73 -2.03 -11.41
CA TYR A 96 15.05 -3.27 -11.04
C TYR A 96 15.88 -4.50 -11.43
N ARG A 97 16.20 -5.36 -10.46
CA ARG A 97 16.74 -6.72 -10.69
C ARG A 97 15.91 -7.77 -9.93
N PRO A 98 15.77 -9.00 -10.46
CA PRO A 98 15.02 -10.07 -9.79
C PRO A 98 15.58 -10.47 -8.41
N THR A 99 16.82 -10.10 -8.10
CA THR A 99 17.45 -10.24 -6.77
C THR A 99 16.85 -9.33 -5.68
N VAL A 100 15.89 -8.46 -6.03
CA VAL A 100 15.19 -7.54 -5.12
C VAL A 100 13.86 -8.11 -4.64
N VAL A 101 13.29 -9.09 -5.36
CA VAL A 101 11.96 -9.62 -5.09
C VAL A 101 12.05 -10.78 -4.13
N VAL A 102 11.48 -10.58 -2.94
CA VAL A 102 11.22 -11.65 -1.98
C VAL A 102 10.24 -12.64 -2.63
N PRO A 103 10.64 -13.91 -2.89
CA PRO A 103 9.76 -14.87 -3.54
C PRO A 103 8.46 -15.05 -2.74
N ILE A 104 7.33 -14.99 -3.42
CA ILE A 104 5.97 -15.28 -2.90
C ILE A 104 5.62 -14.53 -1.59
N ARG A 105 6.18 -13.34 -1.37
CA ARG A 105 5.92 -12.52 -0.18
C ARG A 105 4.43 -12.28 0.04
N ASN A 106 3.71 -11.91 -1.02
CA ASN A 106 2.28 -11.62 -0.90
C ASN A 106 1.48 -12.88 -0.55
N ALA A 107 1.92 -14.06 -1.00
CA ALA A 107 1.31 -15.33 -0.65
C ALA A 107 1.34 -15.57 0.87
N VAL A 108 2.49 -15.34 1.50
CA VAL A 108 2.68 -15.51 2.95
C VAL A 108 1.77 -14.55 3.72
N MET A 109 1.79 -13.25 3.36
CA MET A 109 0.97 -12.23 4.00
C MET A 109 -0.54 -12.51 3.84
N LEU A 110 -0.96 -12.88 2.63
CA LEU A 110 -2.36 -13.24 2.32
C LEU A 110 -2.80 -14.49 3.09
N THR A 111 -1.93 -15.48 3.24
CA THR A 111 -2.24 -16.70 4.02
C THR A 111 -2.46 -16.38 5.50
N ILE A 112 -1.61 -15.52 6.08
CA ILE A 112 -1.78 -15.07 7.47
C ILE A 112 -3.06 -14.25 7.63
N ALA A 113 -3.32 -13.32 6.70
CA ALA A 113 -4.54 -12.51 6.71
C ALA A 113 -5.81 -13.37 6.53
N ALA A 114 -5.77 -14.39 5.68
CA ALA A 114 -6.86 -15.34 5.48
C ALA A 114 -7.12 -16.19 6.73
N ALA A 115 -6.09 -16.71 7.38
CA ALA A 115 -6.23 -17.43 8.64
C ALA A 115 -6.91 -16.58 9.71
N TYR A 116 -6.54 -15.30 9.78
CA TYR A 116 -7.19 -14.35 10.68
C TYR A 116 -8.62 -14.01 10.24
N ALA A 117 -8.88 -13.86 8.94
CA ALA A 117 -10.23 -13.63 8.43
C ALA A 117 -11.17 -14.79 8.79
N PHE A 118 -10.73 -16.04 8.63
CA PHE A 118 -11.49 -17.21 9.06
C PHE A 118 -11.77 -17.19 10.58
N SER A 119 -10.79 -16.85 11.41
CA SER A 119 -10.97 -16.87 12.87
C SER A 119 -11.95 -15.83 13.40
N ILE A 120 -12.09 -14.68 12.72
CA ILE A 120 -13.06 -13.64 13.07
C ILE A 120 -14.35 -13.71 12.26
N GLY A 121 -14.49 -14.68 11.35
CA GLY A 121 -15.63 -14.83 10.45
C GLY A 121 -15.73 -13.74 9.37
N ALA A 122 -14.64 -13.03 9.06
CA ALA A 122 -14.57 -12.13 7.92
C ALA A 122 -14.50 -12.92 6.62
N LYS A 123 -15.23 -12.46 5.59
CA LYS A 123 -15.30 -13.14 4.29
C LYS A 123 -14.41 -12.50 3.23
N ILE A 124 -13.75 -11.39 3.53
CA ILE A 124 -12.96 -10.65 2.56
C ILE A 124 -11.62 -10.27 3.18
N VAL A 125 -10.54 -10.62 2.47
CA VAL A 125 -9.18 -10.12 2.70
C VAL A 125 -8.85 -9.15 1.58
N ILE A 126 -8.30 -7.98 1.89
CA ILE A 126 -7.94 -6.98 0.89
C ILE A 126 -6.45 -6.62 0.95
N TYR A 127 -5.82 -6.46 -0.22
CA TYR A 127 -4.41 -6.07 -0.31
C TYR A 127 -4.11 -5.25 -1.58
N GLY A 128 -2.96 -4.58 -1.59
CA GLY A 128 -2.66 -3.49 -2.53
C GLY A 128 -1.89 -3.87 -3.79
N ALA A 129 -2.18 -5.00 -4.43
CA ALA A 129 -1.62 -5.31 -5.76
C ALA A 129 -2.38 -4.55 -6.86
N HIS A 130 -1.69 -3.77 -7.71
CA HIS A 130 -2.30 -3.06 -8.84
C HIS A 130 -2.03 -3.75 -10.17
N TYR A 131 -2.84 -3.40 -11.17
CA TYR A 131 -2.67 -3.94 -12.52
C TYR A 131 -1.29 -3.62 -13.12
N ASN A 132 -0.75 -2.44 -12.85
CA ASN A 132 0.57 -2.03 -13.34
C ASN A 132 1.76 -2.72 -12.65
N ASP A 133 1.54 -3.43 -11.54
CA ASP A 133 2.58 -4.28 -10.92
C ASP A 133 2.87 -5.55 -11.75
N LEU A 134 2.02 -5.83 -12.74
CA LEU A 134 2.19 -6.92 -13.71
C LEU A 134 2.89 -6.46 -14.99
N ALA A 135 3.32 -5.20 -15.07
CA ALA A 135 4.08 -4.73 -16.22
C ALA A 135 5.25 -5.70 -16.46
N PRO A 136 5.46 -6.16 -17.70
CA PRO A 136 6.53 -7.09 -17.99
C PRO A 136 7.87 -6.35 -17.93
N ARG A 137 8.90 -7.06 -17.47
CA ARG A 137 10.27 -6.56 -17.58
C ARG A 137 10.63 -6.38 -19.06
N THR A 138 11.38 -5.32 -19.34
CA THR A 138 11.79 -4.99 -20.71
C THR A 138 12.81 -5.98 -21.29
N ASP A 139 13.52 -6.72 -20.46
CA ASP A 139 14.58 -7.65 -20.86
C ASP A 139 14.08 -9.09 -21.04
N THR A 140 13.19 -9.58 -20.18
CA THR A 140 12.71 -10.98 -20.22
C THR A 140 11.24 -11.14 -20.60
N TRP A 141 10.47 -10.06 -20.65
CA TRP A 141 9.00 -10.08 -20.78
C TRP A 141 8.24 -10.77 -19.63
N GLU A 142 8.94 -11.18 -18.58
CA GLU A 142 8.33 -11.76 -17.37
C GLU A 142 7.65 -10.66 -16.53
N PRO A 143 6.52 -10.94 -15.85
CA PRO A 143 5.89 -9.99 -14.94
C PRO A 143 6.85 -9.52 -13.82
N LEU A 144 6.81 -8.24 -13.45
CA LEU A 144 7.58 -7.72 -12.32
C LEU A 144 7.20 -8.43 -11.01
N TYR A 145 5.90 -8.59 -10.72
CA TYR A 145 5.40 -9.27 -9.53
C TYR A 145 4.35 -10.32 -9.89
N PRO A 146 4.76 -11.58 -10.17
CA PRO A 146 3.83 -12.65 -10.51
C PRO A 146 2.77 -12.93 -9.43
N ASP A 147 3.10 -12.70 -8.15
CA ASP A 147 2.19 -12.88 -7.01
C ASP A 147 1.18 -11.72 -6.82
N CYS A 148 1.14 -10.77 -7.75
CA CYS A 148 0.11 -9.73 -7.86
C CYS A 148 -0.97 -10.06 -8.91
N SER A 149 -0.84 -11.17 -9.64
CA SER A 149 -1.72 -11.47 -10.78
C SER A 149 -3.10 -11.97 -10.33
N PRO A 150 -4.19 -11.61 -11.04
CA PRO A 150 -5.52 -12.15 -10.76
C PRO A 150 -5.57 -13.68 -10.73
N GLU A 151 -4.82 -14.35 -11.60
CA GLU A 151 -4.75 -15.81 -11.70
C GLU A 151 -4.12 -16.42 -10.44
N PHE A 152 -3.00 -15.84 -9.99
CA PHE A 152 -2.34 -16.27 -8.75
C PHE A 152 -3.26 -16.06 -7.55
N ILE A 153 -3.91 -14.89 -7.45
CA ILE A 153 -4.82 -14.58 -6.35
C ILE A 153 -6.00 -15.55 -6.31
N GLN A 154 -6.58 -15.87 -7.48
CA GLN A 154 -7.70 -16.81 -7.56
C GLN A 154 -7.28 -18.24 -7.17
N ALA A 155 -6.08 -18.67 -7.57
CA ALA A 155 -5.54 -19.97 -7.19
C ALA A 155 -5.32 -20.05 -5.66
N LEU A 156 -4.74 -19.01 -5.06
CA LEU A 156 -4.51 -18.93 -3.62
C LEU A 156 -5.83 -18.89 -2.83
N GLU A 157 -6.79 -18.06 -3.25
CA GLU A 157 -8.14 -18.00 -2.67
C GLU A 157 -8.82 -19.38 -2.67
N THR A 158 -8.71 -20.11 -3.78
CA THR A 158 -9.28 -21.46 -3.91
C THR A 158 -8.61 -22.41 -2.93
N ALA A 159 -7.27 -22.43 -2.87
CA ALA A 159 -6.52 -23.28 -1.97
C ALA A 159 -6.87 -23.02 -0.49
N LEU A 160 -6.95 -21.74 -0.09
CA LEU A 160 -7.29 -21.34 1.28
C LEU A 160 -8.71 -21.76 1.66
N ASN A 161 -9.69 -21.62 0.76
CA ASN A 161 -11.05 -22.11 0.99
C ASN A 161 -11.09 -23.64 1.09
N LEU A 162 -10.34 -24.36 0.25
CA LEU A 162 -10.28 -25.83 0.32
C LEU A 162 -9.69 -26.33 1.64
N GLY A 163 -8.75 -25.57 2.22
CA GLY A 163 -8.14 -25.85 3.52
C GLY A 163 -9.04 -25.65 4.75
N HIS A 164 -10.28 -25.17 4.59
CA HIS A 164 -11.22 -24.92 5.69
C HIS A 164 -12.51 -25.73 5.62
N PHE A 165 -13.24 -25.80 6.74
CA PHE A 165 -14.55 -26.47 6.84
C PHE A 165 -15.53 -25.95 5.80
N ARG A 166 -16.22 -26.85 5.09
CA ARG A 166 -17.11 -26.50 3.97
C ARG A 166 -18.14 -25.42 4.30
N SER A 167 -18.72 -25.46 5.51
CA SER A 167 -19.71 -24.49 6.01
C SER A 167 -19.15 -23.09 6.23
N GLU A 168 -17.84 -22.95 6.39
CA GLU A 168 -17.17 -21.69 6.72
C GLU A 168 -16.36 -21.11 5.55
N ARG A 169 -16.37 -21.79 4.40
CA ARG A 169 -15.79 -21.29 3.15
C ARG A 169 -16.51 -20.03 2.64
N GLY A 170 -15.99 -19.48 1.55
CA GLY A 170 -16.45 -18.23 0.95
C GLY A 170 -15.56 -17.04 1.27
N LEU A 171 -14.29 -17.29 1.60
CA LEU A 171 -13.28 -16.24 1.65
C LEU A 171 -13.04 -15.71 0.23
N GLN A 172 -13.01 -14.39 0.09
CA GLN A 172 -12.62 -13.69 -1.12
C GLN A 172 -11.36 -12.86 -0.86
N ILE A 173 -10.40 -12.91 -1.77
CA ILE A 173 -9.21 -12.05 -1.74
C ILE A 173 -9.39 -10.96 -2.77
N TRP A 174 -9.54 -9.72 -2.33
CA TRP A 174 -9.68 -8.58 -3.22
C TRP A 174 -8.36 -7.81 -3.37
N SER A 175 -8.11 -7.32 -4.58
CA SER A 175 -7.05 -6.36 -4.90
C SER A 175 -7.49 -5.44 -6.03
N PRO A 176 -6.87 -4.25 -6.16
CA PRO A 176 -7.02 -3.42 -7.34
C PRO A 176 -6.75 -4.18 -8.66
N SER A 177 -5.76 -5.06 -8.70
CA SER A 177 -5.39 -5.85 -9.89
C SER A 177 -6.54 -6.75 -10.38
N ARG A 178 -7.33 -7.36 -9.47
CA ARG A 178 -8.50 -8.18 -9.84
C ARG A 178 -9.60 -7.39 -10.53
N GLU A 179 -9.70 -6.10 -10.26
CA GLU A 179 -10.67 -5.20 -10.89
C GLU A 179 -10.08 -4.41 -12.07
N GLY A 180 -8.82 -4.67 -12.45
CA GLY A 180 -8.13 -3.89 -13.48
C GLY A 180 -7.86 -2.44 -13.09
N ILE A 181 -7.91 -2.11 -11.79
CA ILE A 181 -7.67 -0.77 -11.28
C ILE A 181 -6.17 -0.48 -11.31
N ARG A 182 -5.83 0.61 -12.00
CA ARG A 182 -4.48 1.17 -12.03
C ARG A 182 -4.21 2.03 -10.79
N LYS A 183 -2.93 2.19 -10.45
CA LYS A 183 -2.49 2.98 -9.29
C LYS A 183 -3.05 4.41 -9.26
N ALA A 184 -2.99 5.15 -10.36
CA ALA A 184 -3.51 6.51 -10.46
C ALA A 184 -5.03 6.59 -10.15
N GLU A 185 -5.80 5.61 -10.63
CA GLU A 185 -7.24 5.54 -10.36
C GLU A 185 -7.53 5.17 -8.89
N ASN A 186 -6.78 4.23 -8.32
CA ASN A 186 -6.87 3.90 -6.90
C ASN A 186 -6.58 5.14 -6.02
N LEU A 187 -5.53 5.90 -6.36
CA LEU A 187 -5.15 7.13 -5.66
C LEU A 187 -6.23 8.20 -5.78
N ARG A 188 -6.84 8.39 -6.96
CA ARG A 188 -7.95 9.32 -7.17
C ARG A 188 -9.16 9.00 -6.32
N ARG A 189 -9.55 7.73 -6.26
CA ARG A 189 -10.64 7.27 -5.39
C ARG A 189 -10.32 7.50 -3.92
N GLY A 190 -9.08 7.21 -3.50
CA GLY A 190 -8.60 7.46 -2.15
C GLY A 190 -8.62 8.94 -1.78
N TYR A 191 -8.08 9.81 -2.64
CA TYR A 191 -8.02 11.25 -2.42
C TYR A 191 -9.40 11.89 -2.31
N ARG A 192 -10.38 11.46 -3.12
CA ARG A 192 -11.78 11.92 -2.99
C ARG A 192 -12.33 11.70 -1.58
N ILE A 193 -11.94 10.62 -0.91
CA ILE A 193 -12.44 10.24 0.42
C ILE A 193 -11.60 10.87 1.52
N LEU A 194 -10.27 10.89 1.35
CA LEU A 194 -9.31 11.26 2.39
C LEU A 194 -8.95 12.75 2.38
N GLY A 195 -9.11 13.42 1.25
CA GLY A 195 -8.58 14.77 1.02
C GLY A 195 -7.09 14.84 1.36
N ASP A 196 -6.70 15.88 2.08
CA ASP A 196 -5.30 16.16 2.44
C ASP A 196 -4.66 15.09 3.34
N LEU A 197 -5.46 14.23 3.98
CA LEU A 197 -4.93 13.13 4.79
C LEU A 197 -4.07 12.19 3.94
N ILE A 198 -4.29 12.11 2.63
CA ILE A 198 -3.46 11.32 1.72
C ILE A 198 -1.99 11.74 1.75
N TYR A 199 -1.69 13.03 1.97
CA TYR A 199 -0.32 13.54 1.98
C TYR A 199 0.46 13.09 3.23
N GLN A 200 -0.24 12.65 4.29
CA GLN A 200 0.38 12.13 5.51
C GLN A 200 0.82 10.66 5.38
N THR A 201 0.50 9.99 4.27
CA THR A 201 1.00 8.64 3.96
C THR A 201 2.50 8.60 3.76
N TRP A 202 3.12 7.47 4.10
CA TRP A 202 4.57 7.30 4.00
C TRP A 202 4.97 6.30 2.92
N SER A 203 6.03 6.61 2.20
CA SER A 203 6.58 5.72 1.16
C SER A 203 8.11 5.77 1.10
N CYS A 204 8.73 6.78 1.71
CA CYS A 204 10.16 7.02 1.60
C CYS A 204 10.98 5.96 2.37
N TYR A 205 11.95 5.34 1.70
CA TYR A 205 12.82 4.33 2.29
C TYR A 205 13.72 4.86 3.42
N LEU A 206 14.02 6.16 3.43
CA LEU A 206 14.98 6.74 4.38
C LEU A 206 14.39 7.13 5.73
N SER A 207 13.05 7.10 5.88
CA SER A 207 12.36 7.34 7.17
C SER A 207 12.77 8.61 7.94
N ARG A 208 13.26 9.65 7.25
CA ARG A 208 13.62 10.97 7.81
C ARG A 208 12.39 11.80 8.14
N GLU A 209 12.53 13.06 8.56
CA GLU A 209 11.39 13.96 8.85
C GLU A 209 10.44 14.09 7.64
N TYR A 210 10.98 14.44 6.47
CA TYR A 210 10.27 14.57 5.20
C TYR A 210 10.65 13.46 4.22
N HIS A 211 9.84 13.27 3.16
CA HIS A 211 10.21 12.36 2.08
C HIS A 211 11.48 12.88 1.39
N CYS A 212 12.49 12.04 1.19
CA CYS A 212 13.76 12.52 0.66
C CYS A 212 13.68 13.04 -0.80
N GLY A 213 12.67 12.61 -1.55
CA GLY A 213 12.42 12.98 -2.94
C GLY A 213 13.48 12.51 -3.96
N LYS A 214 14.41 11.66 -3.53
CA LYS A 214 15.47 11.09 -4.39
C LYS A 214 15.38 9.57 -4.54
N CYS A 215 14.79 8.86 -3.57
CA CYS A 215 14.64 7.41 -3.66
C CYS A 215 13.54 7.04 -4.65
N GLU A 216 13.65 5.86 -5.25
CA GLU A 216 12.70 5.34 -6.24
C GLU A 216 11.24 5.46 -5.77
N SER A 217 10.96 5.07 -4.51
CA SER A 217 9.61 5.17 -3.95
C SER A 217 9.07 6.61 -3.86
N CYS A 218 9.92 7.62 -3.60
CA CYS A 218 9.46 9.01 -3.62
C CYS A 218 9.16 9.47 -5.05
N VAL A 219 9.98 9.08 -6.02
CA VAL A 219 9.76 9.40 -7.44
C VAL A 219 8.48 8.72 -7.95
N ASN A 220 8.27 7.44 -7.61
CA ASN A 220 7.07 6.69 -7.98
C ASN A 220 5.81 7.23 -7.30
N ARG A 221 5.91 7.65 -6.03
CA ARG A 221 4.83 8.35 -5.32
C ARG A 221 4.44 9.64 -6.05
N HIS A 222 5.42 10.48 -6.36
CA HIS A 222 5.17 11.75 -7.02
C HIS A 222 4.56 11.56 -8.42
N ARG A 223 5.11 10.62 -9.20
CA ARG A 223 4.54 10.21 -10.48
C ARG A 223 3.08 9.78 -10.36
N ALA A 224 2.73 9.02 -9.32
CA ALA A 224 1.35 8.58 -9.11
C ALA A 224 0.40 9.76 -8.87
N PHE A 225 0.81 10.81 -8.14
CA PHE A 225 0.01 12.03 -7.98
C PHE A 225 -0.19 12.75 -9.32
N LEU A 226 0.88 12.91 -10.10
CA LEU A 226 0.81 13.52 -11.43
C LEU A 226 -0.10 12.75 -12.38
N GLU A 227 0.05 11.43 -12.49
CA GLU A 227 -0.80 10.56 -13.32
C GLU A 227 -2.26 10.54 -12.85
N ALA A 228 -2.50 10.74 -11.56
CA ALA A 228 -3.85 10.85 -11.01
C ALA A 228 -4.51 12.22 -11.27
N ASP A 229 -3.76 13.19 -11.78
CA ASP A 229 -4.11 14.61 -11.87
C ASP A 229 -4.48 15.22 -10.51
N ILE A 230 -3.73 14.83 -9.47
CA ILE A 230 -3.89 15.32 -8.10
C ILE A 230 -2.63 16.12 -7.75
N PRO A 231 -2.75 17.34 -7.22
CA PRO A 231 -1.59 18.08 -6.75
C PRO A 231 -0.90 17.34 -5.61
N ASP A 232 0.44 17.25 -5.67
CA ASP A 232 1.22 16.59 -4.62
C ASP A 232 1.58 17.55 -3.48
N GLY A 233 0.81 17.45 -2.39
CA GLY A 233 1.05 18.17 -1.12
C GLY A 233 2.02 17.46 -0.17
N THR A 234 2.68 16.38 -0.60
CA THR A 234 3.75 15.76 0.18
C THR A 234 4.92 16.72 0.32
N ILE A 235 5.45 16.88 1.53
CA ILE A 235 6.65 17.69 1.77
C ILE A 235 7.88 16.84 1.49
N TYR A 236 8.73 17.30 0.57
CA TYR A 236 9.98 16.65 0.20
C TYR A 236 11.22 17.46 0.64
N GLU A 237 12.30 16.78 1.06
CA GLU A 237 13.60 17.43 1.30
C GLU A 237 14.20 17.99 0.00
N THR A 238 14.00 17.29 -1.11
CA THR A 238 14.34 17.71 -2.47
C THR A 238 13.18 17.33 -3.36
N TYR A 239 12.60 18.26 -4.11
CA TYR A 239 11.43 17.95 -4.91
C TYR A 239 11.74 16.95 -6.04
N PRO A 240 10.98 15.84 -6.19
CA PRO A 240 11.20 14.81 -7.20
C PRO A 240 10.71 15.22 -8.60
N SER A 241 11.20 16.33 -9.15
CA SER A 241 10.75 16.87 -10.43
C SER A 241 10.90 15.85 -11.57
N LEU A 242 9.83 15.63 -12.34
CA LEU A 242 9.81 14.73 -13.51
C LEU A 242 9.96 15.47 -14.85
N GLY A 243 10.10 16.79 -14.84
CA GLY A 243 10.29 17.58 -16.05
C GLY A 243 10.19 19.09 -15.81
N PRO A 244 10.48 19.93 -16.83
CA PRO A 244 10.56 21.39 -16.66
C PRO A 244 9.27 22.07 -16.17
N GLU A 245 8.10 21.49 -16.48
CA GLU A 245 6.80 22.02 -16.07
C GLU A 245 6.36 21.55 -14.67
N ASP A 246 7.04 20.54 -14.11
CA ASP A 246 6.77 20.01 -12.78
C ASP A 246 7.55 20.81 -11.73
N LYS A 247 6.96 21.94 -11.37
CA LYS A 247 7.54 22.96 -10.49
C LYS A 247 7.17 22.75 -9.03
N SER A 248 8.06 23.23 -8.16
CA SER A 248 7.86 23.23 -6.71
C SER A 248 8.06 24.62 -6.12
N VAL A 249 7.58 24.78 -4.89
CA VAL A 249 7.82 25.96 -4.08
C VAL A 249 8.39 25.56 -2.72
N PRO A 250 9.28 26.38 -2.12
CA PRO A 250 9.68 26.19 -0.73
C PRO A 250 8.46 26.25 0.20
N PHE A 251 8.33 25.26 1.08
CA PHE A 251 7.27 25.19 2.05
C PHE A 251 7.78 24.52 3.33
N ARG A 252 7.72 25.25 4.44
CA ARG A 252 8.42 24.88 5.68
C ARG A 252 9.91 24.63 5.39
N ASN A 253 10.48 23.56 5.95
CA ASN A 253 11.88 23.16 5.71
C ASN A 253 12.04 22.20 4.52
N GLY A 254 11.11 22.21 3.57
CA GLY A 254 11.13 21.36 2.39
C GLY A 254 10.45 22.01 1.19
N TYR A 255 9.97 21.18 0.27
CA TYR A 255 9.34 21.59 -0.98
C TYR A 255 8.04 20.83 -1.20
N VAL A 256 7.05 21.52 -1.77
CA VAL A 256 5.76 20.96 -2.22
C VAL A 256 5.52 21.32 -3.67
N SER A 257 4.57 20.64 -4.33
CA SER A 257 4.19 20.99 -5.70
C SER A 257 3.67 22.43 -5.77
N GLU A 258 4.09 23.19 -6.79
CA GLU A 258 3.59 24.54 -7.03
C GLU A 258 2.07 24.52 -7.25
N LYS A 259 1.55 23.51 -7.97
CA LYS A 259 0.12 23.31 -8.22
C LYS A 259 -0.65 23.18 -6.91
N TRP A 260 -0.14 22.37 -5.97
CA TRP A 260 -0.77 22.19 -4.66
C TRP A 260 -0.77 23.49 -3.85
N TYR A 261 0.36 24.19 -3.83
CA TYR A 261 0.49 25.45 -3.09
C TYR A 261 -0.48 26.52 -3.58
N LYS A 262 -0.59 26.70 -4.91
CA LYS A 262 -1.53 27.65 -5.52
C LYS A 262 -2.97 27.33 -5.11
N GLN A 263 -3.39 26.07 -5.24
CA GLN A 263 -4.74 25.63 -4.87
C GLN A 263 -5.06 25.75 -3.38
N LYS A 264 -4.06 25.73 -2.50
CA LYS A 264 -4.28 25.79 -1.03
C LYS A 264 -4.22 27.18 -0.44
N PHE A 265 -3.48 28.10 -1.07
CA PHE A 265 -3.16 29.39 -0.46
C PHE A 265 -3.45 30.59 -1.34
N LEU A 266 -3.65 30.41 -2.65
CA LEU A 266 -3.83 31.51 -3.61
C LEU A 266 -5.18 31.46 -4.36
N GLU A 267 -5.94 30.38 -4.22
CA GLU A 267 -7.33 30.21 -4.70
C GLU A 267 -8.29 30.26 -3.51
#